data_AF-A0A7R9T8E0-F1
#
_entry.id   AF-A0A7R9T8E0-F1
#
_cell.length_a   1.000
_cell.length_b   1.000
_cell.length_c   1.000
_cell.angle_alpha   90.00
_cell.angle_beta   90.00
_cell.angle_gamma   90.00
#
_symmetry.space_group_name_H-M   'P 1'
#
loop_
_entity.id
_entity.type
_entity.pdbx_description
1 polymer ?
#
loop_
_entity_poly.entity_id
_entity_poly.type
_entity_poly.pdbx_seq_one_letter_code
_entity_poly.pdbx_strand_id
1 'polypeptide(L)'
;KVKTFNDSDFLKQLELAVQYGLPFLFENLDEYIDPVIDPVLEKNIIINPQNGSKTVKLGDKEVDWDDNFMMYLTTKLPNPHYGPEISGKTMIINYSVTQEGLQDQLLNATVRYERPDLEEERERLVKEVSESKTLLSRLEDTLLKELSSATGNILDNEELIQTLEDTKIKAVEIAANLKAAIVTSEEINTTRVRYTPVAKRGSILFFIMSGLSVVNNMYENSLAMYLEVFNLTLDTSKKDSTLDGRL
;
A
#
# COMPACT_ATOMS: atom_id res chain seq x y z
N LYS A 1 12.47 -11.56 -7.04
CA LYS A 1 12.48 -13.04 -6.92
C LYS A 1 12.16 -13.41 -5.47
N VAL A 2 11.43 -14.50 -5.23
CA VAL A 2 11.01 -14.93 -3.87
C VAL A 2 11.73 -16.22 -3.51
N LYS A 3 12.34 -16.27 -2.31
CA LYS A 3 13.11 -17.41 -1.79
C LYS A 3 12.98 -17.53 -0.27
N THR A 4 13.37 -18.67 0.26
CA THR A 4 13.58 -18.91 1.70
C THR A 4 15.05 -19.22 1.98
N PHE A 5 15.50 -19.10 3.24
CA PHE A 5 16.86 -19.54 3.62
C PHE A 5 17.07 -21.06 3.48
N ASN A 6 15.99 -21.84 3.42
CA ASN A 6 16.06 -23.28 3.21
C ASN A 6 16.31 -23.67 1.73
N ASP A 7 16.19 -22.71 0.80
CA ASP A 7 16.41 -22.99 -0.61
C ASP A 7 17.91 -23.11 -0.92
N SER A 8 18.37 -24.30 -1.30
CA SER A 8 19.79 -24.55 -1.59
C SER A 8 20.46 -23.59 -2.60
N ASP A 9 19.69 -22.93 -3.47
CA ASP A 9 20.19 -21.97 -4.45
C ASP A 9 20.00 -20.50 -4.05
N PHE A 10 19.46 -20.19 -2.86
CA PHE A 10 19.11 -18.81 -2.49
C PHE A 10 20.29 -17.85 -2.63
N LEU A 11 21.49 -18.26 -2.18
CA LEU A 11 22.68 -17.42 -2.19
C LEU A 11 23.09 -17.06 -3.62
N LYS A 12 23.09 -18.04 -4.53
CA LYS A 12 23.37 -17.82 -5.96
C LYS A 12 22.33 -16.90 -6.60
N GLN A 13 21.07 -17.03 -6.21
CA GLN A 13 20.01 -16.14 -6.74
C GLN A 13 20.10 -14.73 -6.17
N LEU A 14 20.54 -14.59 -4.92
CA LEU A 14 20.81 -13.30 -4.30
C LEU A 14 22.00 -12.61 -4.97
N GLU A 15 23.10 -13.32 -5.23
CA GLU A 15 24.25 -12.82 -6.00
C GLU A 15 23.80 -12.21 -7.33
N LEU A 16 23.00 -12.95 -8.11
CA LEU A 16 22.48 -12.48 -9.39
C LEU A 16 21.55 -11.26 -9.23
N ALA A 17 20.72 -11.26 -8.18
CA ALA A 17 19.80 -10.16 -7.95
C ALA A 17 20.54 -8.86 -7.60
N VAL A 18 21.59 -8.94 -6.77
CA VAL A 18 22.46 -7.80 -6.45
C VAL A 18 23.18 -7.29 -7.70
N GLN A 19 23.72 -8.19 -8.52
CA GLN A 19 24.44 -7.84 -9.75
C GLN A 19 23.57 -7.14 -10.79
N TYR A 20 22.31 -7.55 -10.93
CA TYR A 20 21.39 -7.03 -11.95
C TYR A 20 20.36 -6.02 -11.41
N GLY A 21 20.50 -5.57 -10.16
CA GLY A 21 19.58 -4.60 -9.55
C GLY A 21 18.14 -5.12 -9.42
N LEU A 22 17.94 -6.43 -9.29
CA LEU A 22 16.62 -7.04 -9.24
C LEU A 22 16.10 -7.09 -7.79
N PRO A 23 14.82 -6.77 -7.53
CA PRO A 23 14.26 -6.89 -6.20
C PRO A 23 14.24 -8.35 -5.73
N PHE A 24 14.62 -8.58 -4.48
CA PHE A 24 14.70 -9.90 -3.86
C PHE A 24 13.90 -9.94 -2.56
N LEU A 25 13.06 -10.97 -2.38
CA LEU A 25 12.20 -11.15 -1.22
C LEU A 25 12.54 -12.47 -0.54
N PHE A 26 12.89 -12.41 0.74
CA PHE A 26 12.87 -13.58 1.61
C PHE A 26 11.49 -13.72 2.26
N GLU A 27 10.88 -14.89 2.11
CA GLU A 27 9.60 -15.23 2.73
C GLU A 27 9.74 -16.20 3.91
N ASN A 28 8.76 -16.16 4.81
CA ASN A 28 8.68 -17.03 5.99
C ASN A 28 9.97 -17.03 6.83
N LEU A 29 10.48 -15.84 7.15
CA LEU A 29 11.62 -15.71 8.03
C LEU A 29 11.26 -16.15 9.45
N ASP A 30 12.10 -17.03 9.98
CA ASP A 30 12.12 -17.39 11.39
C ASP A 30 12.89 -16.32 12.20
N GLU A 31 13.11 -16.58 13.48
CA GLU A 31 13.90 -15.69 14.35
C GLU A 31 15.40 -15.72 14.02
N TYR A 32 15.87 -16.82 13.41
CA TYR A 32 17.24 -16.95 12.94
C TYR A 32 17.36 -16.44 11.49
N ILE A 33 18.23 -15.45 11.29
CA ILE A 33 18.60 -14.93 9.97
C ILE A 33 20.06 -15.30 9.75
N ASP A 34 20.35 -15.95 8.62
CA ASP A 34 21.70 -16.37 8.29
C ASP A 34 22.62 -15.13 8.09
N PRO A 35 23.72 -14.98 8.85
CA PRO A 35 24.66 -13.87 8.72
C PRO A 35 25.29 -13.70 7.32
N VAL A 36 25.16 -14.69 6.43
CA VAL A 36 25.66 -14.60 5.05
C VAL A 36 25.11 -13.39 4.28
N ILE A 37 23.94 -12.86 4.67
CA ILE A 37 23.33 -11.69 4.04
C ILE A 37 23.68 -10.36 4.74
N ASP A 38 24.39 -10.39 5.88
CA ASP A 38 24.77 -9.18 6.62
C ASP A 38 25.49 -8.13 5.78
N PRO A 39 26.42 -8.47 4.87
CA PRO A 39 27.09 -7.47 4.03
C PRO A 39 26.12 -6.65 3.18
N VAL A 40 25.00 -7.24 2.78
CA VAL A 40 23.93 -6.56 2.02
C VAL A 40 23.06 -5.72 2.96
N LEU A 41 22.74 -6.22 4.16
CA LEU A 41 21.97 -5.49 5.17
C LEU A 41 22.70 -4.23 5.66
N GLU A 42 24.00 -4.37 5.95
CA GLU A 42 24.87 -3.28 6.41
C GLU A 42 25.25 -2.30 5.29
N LYS A 43 24.96 -2.66 4.03
CA LYS A 43 25.46 -1.95 2.84
C LYS A 43 26.98 -1.76 2.89
N ASN A 44 27.70 -2.85 3.20
CA ASN A 44 29.17 -2.90 3.19
C ASN A 44 29.72 -2.89 1.76
N ILE A 45 29.43 -1.81 1.03
CA ILE A 45 29.78 -1.60 -0.37
C ILE A 45 31.21 -1.08 -0.42
N ILE A 46 32.08 -1.83 -1.10
CA ILE A 46 33.45 -1.46 -1.39
C ILE A 46 33.43 -0.70 -2.73
N ILE A 47 33.93 0.52 -2.73
CA ILE A 47 34.07 1.34 -3.94
C ILE A 47 35.51 1.21 -4.42
N ASN A 48 35.70 0.71 -5.63
CA ASN A 48 37.03 0.64 -6.23
C ASN A 48 37.48 2.05 -6.64
N PRO A 49 38.60 2.57 -6.09
CA PRO A 49 39.06 3.93 -6.33
C PRO A 49 39.54 4.19 -7.77
N GLN A 50 39.79 3.14 -8.57
CA GLN A 50 40.33 3.28 -9.93
C GLN A 50 39.25 3.49 -11.00
N ASN A 51 38.10 2.82 -10.87
CA ASN A 51 37.02 2.81 -11.87
C ASN A 51 35.65 3.20 -11.29
N GLY A 52 35.56 3.43 -9.97
CA GLY A 52 34.31 3.75 -9.27
C GLY A 52 33.32 2.59 -9.16
N SER A 53 33.71 1.36 -9.52
CA SER A 53 32.82 0.19 -9.42
C SER A 53 32.50 -0.11 -7.97
N LYS A 54 31.22 -0.41 -7.69
CA LYS A 54 30.73 -0.80 -6.38
C LYS A 54 30.65 -2.31 -6.30
N THR A 55 31.17 -2.91 -5.25
CA THR A 55 31.12 -4.36 -5.03
C THR A 55 30.76 -4.66 -3.58
N VAL A 56 30.04 -5.76 -3.33
CA VAL A 56 29.76 -6.28 -1.99
C VAL A 56 30.27 -7.72 -1.89
N LYS A 57 30.78 -8.09 -0.71
CA LYS A 57 31.20 -9.47 -0.46
C LYS A 57 30.03 -10.28 0.07
N LEU A 58 29.63 -11.33 -0.65
CA LEU A 58 28.58 -12.28 -0.26
C LEU A 58 29.18 -13.68 -0.13
N GLY A 59 29.25 -14.19 1.10
CA GLY A 59 30.00 -15.40 1.41
C GLY A 59 31.47 -15.28 0.99
N ASP A 60 31.89 -16.15 0.06
CA ASP A 60 33.26 -16.17 -0.47
C ASP A 60 33.44 -15.38 -1.78
N LYS A 61 32.38 -14.76 -2.32
CA LYS A 61 32.43 -14.05 -3.61
C LYS A 61 32.28 -12.55 -3.46
N GLU A 62 32.96 -11.82 -4.34
CA GLU A 62 32.71 -10.40 -4.60
C GLU A 62 31.69 -10.30 -5.74
N VAL A 63 30.64 -9.51 -5.51
CA VAL A 63 29.52 -9.32 -6.43
C VAL A 63 29.40 -7.83 -6.74
N ASP A 64 29.26 -7.47 -8.01
CA ASP A 64 29.00 -6.09 -8.44
C ASP A 64 27.69 -5.60 -7.83
N TRP A 65 27.70 -4.39 -7.26
CA TRP A 65 26.54 -3.79 -6.61
C TRP A 65 25.82 -2.84 -7.55
N ASP A 66 24.54 -3.09 -7.81
CA ASP A 66 23.65 -2.18 -8.51
C ASP A 66 22.80 -1.37 -7.52
N ASP A 67 22.76 -0.04 -7.69
CA ASP A 67 22.01 0.86 -6.79
C ASP A 67 20.48 0.70 -6.86
N ASN A 68 19.95 0.02 -7.89
CA ASN A 68 18.52 -0.30 -8.00
C ASN A 68 18.13 -1.55 -7.21
N PHE A 69 19.09 -2.28 -6.64
CA PHE A 69 18.81 -3.47 -5.86
C PHE A 69 18.01 -3.15 -4.60
N MET A 70 16.94 -3.93 -4.37
CA MET A 70 16.08 -3.81 -3.19
C MET A 70 15.87 -5.18 -2.57
N MET A 71 16.07 -5.29 -1.25
CA MET A 71 15.84 -6.53 -0.51
C MET A 71 14.69 -6.37 0.48
N TYR A 72 13.80 -7.34 0.50
CA TYR A 72 12.65 -7.41 1.38
C TYR A 72 12.70 -8.70 2.20
N LEU A 73 12.29 -8.59 3.46
CA LEU A 73 12.29 -9.66 4.45
C LEU A 73 10.88 -9.74 5.04
N THR A 74 10.23 -10.90 4.94
CA THR A 74 8.86 -11.09 5.45
C THR A 74 8.77 -12.28 6.39
N THR A 75 8.03 -12.11 7.47
CA THR A 75 7.75 -13.13 8.49
C THR A 75 6.27 -13.18 8.78
N LYS A 76 5.77 -14.37 9.13
CA LYS A 76 4.41 -14.59 9.63
C LYS A 76 4.34 -14.59 11.15
N LEU A 77 5.50 -14.57 11.82
CA LEU A 77 5.56 -14.51 13.26
C LEU A 77 5.01 -13.15 13.73
N PRO A 78 4.05 -13.12 14.67
CA PRO A 78 3.42 -11.87 15.09
C PRO A 78 4.34 -10.99 15.91
N ASN A 79 5.25 -11.58 16.69
CA ASN A 79 6.22 -10.86 17.52
C ASN A 79 7.55 -11.63 17.62
N PRO A 80 8.29 -11.79 16.50
CA PRO A 80 9.57 -12.50 16.50
C PRO A 80 10.61 -11.74 17.31
N HIS A 81 11.42 -12.48 18.08
CA HIS A 81 12.47 -11.87 18.91
C HIS A 81 13.77 -11.67 18.14
N TYR A 82 13.80 -10.67 17.25
CA TYR A 82 15.03 -10.29 16.55
C TYR A 82 16.02 -9.57 17.48
N GLY A 83 17.29 -9.94 17.37
CA GLY A 83 18.37 -9.28 18.12
C GLY A 83 18.50 -7.78 17.76
N PRO A 84 19.09 -6.96 18.65
CA PRO A 84 19.35 -5.54 18.38
C PRO A 84 20.19 -5.30 17.13
N GLU A 85 21.05 -6.25 16.78
CA GLU A 85 21.85 -6.26 15.57
C GLU A 85 20.99 -6.16 14.30
N ILE A 86 20.01 -7.06 14.15
CA ILE A 86 19.09 -7.06 12.99
C ILE A 86 18.26 -5.78 12.97
N SER A 87 17.79 -5.34 14.13
CA SER A 87 16.99 -4.10 14.26
C SER A 87 17.80 -2.85 13.92
N GLY A 88 19.13 -2.86 14.10
CA GLY A 88 20.02 -1.77 13.74
C GLY A 88 20.33 -1.71 12.23
N LYS A 89 20.28 -2.85 11.55
CA LYS A 89 20.59 -2.97 10.10
C LYS A 89 19.35 -2.90 9.21
N THR A 90 18.15 -3.11 9.77
CA THR A 90 16.90 -3.22 9.01
C THR A 90 15.86 -2.21 9.47
N MET A 91 14.91 -1.90 8.59
CA MET A 91 13.71 -1.15 8.94
C MET A 91 12.56 -2.15 9.13
N ILE A 92 12.09 -2.31 10.36
CA ILE A 92 10.97 -3.19 10.68
C ILE A 92 9.67 -2.46 10.37
N ILE A 93 8.83 -3.07 9.52
CA ILE A 93 7.49 -2.58 9.19
C ILE A 93 6.48 -3.54 9.78
N ASN A 94 5.66 -3.06 10.72
CA ASN A 94 4.55 -3.84 11.25
C ASN A 94 3.38 -3.82 10.26
N TYR A 95 3.13 -4.95 9.60
CA TYR A 95 2.00 -5.16 8.70
C TYR A 95 0.91 -6.04 9.33
N SER A 96 0.67 -5.87 10.63
CA SER A 96 -0.41 -6.55 11.33
C SER A 96 -1.75 -5.90 11.05
N VAL A 97 -2.80 -6.73 10.99
CA VAL A 97 -4.17 -6.26 10.92
C VAL A 97 -4.49 -5.49 12.21
N THR A 98 -4.95 -4.25 12.08
CA THR A 98 -5.40 -3.43 13.21
C THR A 98 -6.90 -3.52 13.38
N GLN A 99 -7.39 -3.29 14.60
CA GLN A 99 -8.82 -3.31 14.89
C GLN A 99 -9.60 -2.28 14.06
N GLU A 100 -9.04 -1.10 13.90
CA GLU A 100 -9.61 -0.03 13.06
C GLU A 100 -9.58 -0.41 11.58
N GLY A 101 -8.45 -0.90 11.06
CA GLY A 101 -8.33 -1.31 9.66
C GLY A 101 -9.29 -2.45 9.30
N LEU A 102 -9.46 -3.43 10.19
CA LEU A 102 -10.44 -4.50 10.00
C LEU A 102 -11.88 -3.97 10.10
N GLN A 103 -12.16 -3.05 11.02
CA GLN A 103 -13.48 -2.42 11.09
C GLN A 103 -13.82 -1.73 9.77
N ASP A 104 -12.90 -0.98 9.18
CA ASP A 104 -13.15 -0.33 7.89
C ASP A 104 -13.33 -1.33 6.75
N GLN A 105 -12.58 -2.44 6.76
CA GLN A 105 -12.74 -3.52 5.79
C GLN A 105 -14.12 -4.18 5.90
N LEU A 106 -14.58 -4.48 7.11
CA LEU A 106 -15.90 -5.06 7.35
C LEU A 106 -17.03 -4.08 7.03
N LEU A 107 -16.82 -2.78 7.25
CA LEU A 107 -17.75 -1.73 6.84
C LEU A 107 -17.91 -1.71 5.32
N ASN A 108 -16.81 -1.77 4.57
CA ASN A 108 -16.85 -1.87 3.11
C ASN A 108 -17.62 -3.10 2.64
N ALA A 109 -17.36 -4.27 3.23
CA ALA A 109 -18.07 -5.50 2.90
C ALA A 109 -19.57 -5.39 3.19
N THR A 110 -19.94 -4.82 4.35
CA THR A 110 -21.34 -4.63 4.76
C THR A 110 -22.07 -3.66 3.83
N VAL A 111 -21.47 -2.50 3.54
CA VAL A 111 -22.07 -1.49 2.64
C VAL A 111 -22.20 -2.05 1.22
N ARG A 112 -21.17 -2.72 0.70
CA ARG A 112 -21.22 -3.33 -0.64
C ARG A 112 -22.37 -4.35 -0.75
N TYR A 113 -22.64 -5.09 0.33
CA TYR A 113 -23.71 -6.06 0.36
C TYR A 113 -25.10 -5.41 0.49
N GLU A 114 -25.28 -4.47 1.42
CA GLU A 114 -26.59 -3.84 1.71
C GLU A 114 -26.98 -2.74 0.70
N ARG A 115 -25.98 -2.01 0.19
CA ARG A 115 -26.13 -0.85 -0.70
C ARG A 115 -25.07 -0.88 -1.81
N PRO A 116 -25.14 -1.86 -2.73
CA PRO A 116 -24.21 -1.95 -3.86
C PRO A 116 -24.24 -0.69 -4.73
N ASP A 117 -25.40 -0.04 -4.84
CA ASP A 117 -25.57 1.24 -5.54
C ASP A 117 -24.66 2.35 -5.00
N LEU A 118 -24.54 2.45 -3.67
CA LEU A 118 -23.65 3.43 -3.03
C LEU A 118 -22.17 3.09 -3.22
N GLU A 119 -21.81 1.80 -3.23
CA GLU A 119 -20.42 1.40 -3.44
C GLU A 119 -20.00 1.61 -4.90
N GLU A 120 -20.86 1.31 -5.88
CA GLU A 120 -20.62 1.61 -7.30
C GLU A 120 -20.44 3.11 -7.53
N GLU A 121 -21.29 3.94 -6.91
CA GLU A 121 -21.15 5.39 -6.99
C GLU A 121 -19.86 5.89 -6.35
N ARG A 122 -19.47 5.33 -5.20
CA ARG A 122 -18.20 5.65 -4.54
C ARG A 122 -17.00 5.27 -5.40
N GLU A 123 -16.99 4.08 -5.98
CA GLU A 123 -15.90 3.59 -6.84
C GLU A 123 -15.75 4.47 -8.09
N ARG A 124 -16.87 4.85 -8.72
CA ARG A 124 -16.89 5.81 -9.83
C ARG A 124 -16.31 7.16 -9.43
N LEU A 125 -16.75 7.70 -8.29
CA LEU A 125 -16.30 8.99 -7.78
C LEU A 125 -14.81 9.01 -7.45
N VAL A 126 -14.29 7.94 -6.83
CA VAL A 126 -12.85 7.80 -6.53
C VAL A 126 -12.03 7.81 -7.81
N LYS A 127 -12.48 7.10 -8.85
CA LYS A 127 -11.81 7.07 -10.14
C LYS A 127 -11.80 8.45 -10.80
N GLU A 128 -12.96 9.11 -10.85
CA GLU A 128 -13.10 10.46 -11.41
C GLU A 128 -12.24 11.50 -10.69
N VAL A 129 -12.20 11.46 -9.35
CA VAL A 129 -11.35 12.34 -8.54
C VAL A 129 -9.87 12.07 -8.81
N SER A 130 -9.45 10.81 -8.94
CA SER A 130 -8.07 10.47 -9.27
C SER A 130 -7.66 11.00 -10.64
N GLU A 131 -8.48 10.75 -11.66
CA GLU A 131 -8.25 11.23 -13.03
C GLU A 131 -8.23 12.77 -13.08
N SER A 132 -9.17 13.43 -12.41
CA SER A 132 -9.26 14.89 -12.33
C SER A 132 -8.05 15.51 -11.61
N LYS A 133 -7.57 14.91 -10.52
CA LYS A 133 -6.35 15.37 -9.82
C LYS A 133 -5.12 15.25 -10.70
N THR A 134 -4.95 14.12 -11.39
CA THR A 134 -3.84 13.93 -12.33
C THR A 134 -3.89 14.93 -13.48
N LEU A 135 -5.08 15.15 -14.05
CA LEU A 135 -5.27 16.13 -15.12
C LEU A 135 -4.98 17.56 -14.65
N LEU A 136 -5.44 17.95 -13.46
CA LEU A 136 -5.17 19.27 -12.88
C LEU A 136 -3.66 19.48 -12.70
N SER A 137 -2.95 18.54 -12.08
CA SER A 137 -1.49 18.59 -11.92
C SER A 137 -0.78 18.75 -13.27
N ARG A 138 -1.21 17.99 -14.29
CA ARG A 138 -0.63 18.08 -15.64
C ARG A 138 -0.87 19.44 -16.29
N LEU A 139 -2.07 20.03 -16.12
CA LEU A 139 -2.37 21.36 -16.63
C LEU A 139 -1.52 22.43 -15.94
N GLU A 140 -1.36 22.34 -14.62
CA GLU A 140 -0.48 23.22 -13.84
C GLU A 140 0.99 23.12 -14.28
N ASP A 141 1.50 21.90 -14.46
CA ASP A 141 2.86 21.66 -14.95
C ASP A 141 3.06 22.20 -16.38
N THR A 142 2.05 22.03 -17.24
CA THR A 142 2.09 22.56 -18.61
C THR A 142 2.12 24.08 -18.58
N LEU A 143 1.27 24.71 -17.77
CA LEU A 143 1.22 26.17 -17.61
C LEU A 143 2.58 26.72 -17.13
N LEU A 144 3.17 26.09 -16.11
CA LEU A 144 4.51 26.45 -15.61
C LEU A 144 5.60 26.28 -16.68
N LYS A 145 5.55 25.18 -17.44
CA LYS A 145 6.50 24.93 -18.52
C LYS A 145 6.40 25.99 -19.60
N GLU A 146 5.20 26.27 -20.11
CA GLU A 146 4.95 27.28 -21.13
C GLU A 146 5.47 28.67 -20.67
N LEU A 147 5.15 29.08 -19.44
CA LEU A 147 5.67 30.33 -18.86
C LEU A 147 7.21 30.35 -18.73
N SER A 148 7.82 29.23 -18.33
CA SER A 148 9.28 29.15 -18.15
C SER A 148 10.06 29.10 -19.47
N SER A 149 9.44 28.54 -20.52
CA SER A 149 10.03 28.39 -21.85
C SER A 149 9.85 29.62 -22.73
N ALA A 150 8.95 30.53 -22.35
CA ALA A 150 8.70 31.75 -23.08
C ALA A 150 9.91 32.70 -23.00
N THR A 151 10.65 32.81 -24.10
CA THR A 151 11.76 33.76 -24.27
C THR A 151 11.29 35.00 -25.03
N GLY A 152 11.56 36.19 -24.51
CA GLY A 152 11.13 37.47 -25.12
C GLY A 152 9.96 38.11 -24.37
N ASN A 153 9.27 39.08 -24.99
CA ASN A 153 8.10 39.70 -24.40
C ASN A 153 6.87 38.77 -24.55
N ILE A 154 6.46 38.16 -23.44
CA ILE A 154 5.33 37.22 -23.38
C ILE A 154 4.03 37.87 -23.88
N LEU A 155 3.89 39.18 -23.73
CA LEU A 155 2.70 39.93 -24.17
C LEU A 155 2.53 39.99 -25.69
N ASP A 156 3.59 39.70 -26.45
CA ASP A 156 3.56 39.74 -27.92
C ASP A 156 3.25 38.36 -28.53
N ASN A 157 3.19 37.29 -27.72
CA ASN A 157 2.89 35.93 -28.17
C ASN A 157 1.41 35.60 -27.95
N GLU A 158 0.58 35.94 -28.93
CA GLU A 158 -0.88 35.74 -28.90
C GLU A 158 -1.27 34.25 -28.78
N GLU A 159 -0.51 33.34 -29.38
CA GLU A 159 -0.74 31.89 -29.30
C GLU A 159 -0.50 31.34 -27.89
N LEU A 160 0.56 31.81 -27.23
CA LEU A 160 0.86 31.49 -25.83
C LEU A 160 -0.22 32.02 -24.89
N ILE A 161 -0.66 33.28 -25.09
CA ILE A 161 -1.72 33.88 -24.28
C ILE A 161 -3.02 33.07 -24.38
N GLN A 162 -3.42 32.68 -25.59
CA GLN A 162 -4.62 31.87 -25.80
C GLN A 162 -4.50 30.50 -25.11
N THR A 163 -3.35 29.83 -25.25
CA THR A 163 -3.10 28.53 -24.62
C THR A 163 -3.13 28.60 -23.10
N LEU A 164 -2.57 29.68 -22.52
CA LEU A 164 -2.59 29.91 -21.07
C LEU A 164 -4.01 30.15 -20.56
N GLU A 165 -4.82 30.94 -21.27
CA GLU A 165 -6.20 31.21 -20.87
C GLU A 165 -7.07 29.94 -20.98
N ASP A 166 -6.94 29.16 -22.06
CA ASP A 166 -7.66 27.88 -22.22
C ASP A 166 -7.27 26.86 -21.13
N THR A 167 -5.99 26.80 -20.78
CA THR A 167 -5.48 25.91 -19.72
C THR A 167 -6.01 26.32 -18.35
N LYS A 168 -6.03 27.62 -18.07
CA LYS A 168 -6.56 28.20 -16.84
C LYS A 168 -8.07 27.96 -16.71
N ILE A 169 -8.85 28.16 -17.77
CA ILE A 169 -10.30 27.90 -17.75
C ILE A 169 -10.56 26.43 -17.41
N LYS A 170 -9.88 25.49 -18.08
CA LYS A 170 -10.01 24.05 -17.80
C LYS A 170 -9.59 23.70 -16.37
N ALA A 171 -8.50 24.27 -15.86
CA ALA A 171 -8.05 24.04 -14.50
C ALA A 171 -9.08 24.52 -13.46
N VAL A 172 -9.70 25.69 -13.68
CA VAL A 172 -10.77 26.22 -12.82
C VAL A 172 -12.00 25.31 -12.84
N GLU A 173 -12.40 24.81 -14.01
CA GLU A 173 -13.53 23.88 -14.15
C GLU A 173 -13.27 22.56 -13.41
N ILE A 174 -12.09 21.95 -13.61
CA ILE A 174 -11.70 20.71 -12.92
C ILE A 174 -11.65 20.92 -11.40
N ALA A 175 -11.12 22.06 -10.94
CA ALA A 175 -11.09 22.40 -9.52
C ALA A 175 -12.51 22.56 -8.93
N ALA A 176 -13.46 23.09 -9.69
CA ALA A 176 -14.85 23.17 -9.28
C ALA A 176 -15.50 21.78 -9.20
N ASN A 177 -15.26 20.91 -10.19
CA ASN A 177 -15.77 19.53 -10.19
C ASN A 177 -15.20 18.71 -9.02
N LEU A 178 -13.90 18.89 -8.71
CA LEU A 178 -13.27 18.27 -7.53
C LEU A 178 -13.93 18.70 -6.22
N LYS A 179 -14.34 19.97 -6.09
CA LYS A 179 -15.07 20.43 -4.90
C LYS A 179 -16.45 19.78 -4.79
N ALA A 180 -17.19 19.67 -5.90
CA ALA A 180 -18.48 18.98 -5.92
C ALA A 180 -18.34 17.48 -5.56
N ALA A 181 -17.28 16.83 -6.06
CA ALA A 181 -16.97 15.45 -5.76
C ALA A 181 -16.65 15.22 -4.26
N ILE A 182 -15.98 16.16 -3.59
CA ILE A 182 -15.73 16.08 -2.14
C ILE A 182 -17.06 16.11 -1.37
N VAL A 183 -17.97 17.03 -1.70
CA VAL A 183 -19.29 17.11 -1.05
C VAL A 183 -20.08 15.81 -1.25
N THR A 184 -20.11 15.29 -2.48
CA THR A 184 -20.76 14.02 -2.80
C THR A 184 -20.14 12.86 -2.01
N SER A 185 -18.80 12.83 -1.88
CA SER A 185 -18.11 11.81 -1.09
C SER A 185 -18.46 11.89 0.40
N GLU A 186 -18.65 13.08 0.95
CA GLU A 186 -19.10 13.27 2.34
C GLU A 186 -20.51 12.73 2.52
N GLU A 187 -21.44 13.03 1.60
CA GLU A 187 -22.81 12.51 1.63
C GLU A 187 -22.85 10.98 1.60
N ILE A 188 -22.06 10.35 0.71
CA ILE A 188 -21.90 8.88 0.66
C ILE A 188 -21.39 8.38 2.01
N ASN A 189 -20.36 9.02 2.58
CA ASN A 189 -19.81 8.63 3.87
C ASN A 189 -20.82 8.75 5.01
N THR A 190 -21.67 9.78 5.04
CA THR A 190 -22.72 9.90 6.08
C THR A 190 -23.69 8.72 6.07
N THR A 191 -23.99 8.17 4.89
CA THR A 191 -24.84 7.00 4.76
C THR A 191 -24.10 5.73 5.16
N ARG A 192 -22.81 5.60 4.80
CA ARG A 192 -21.94 4.47 5.17
C ARG A 192 -21.76 4.35 6.68
N VAL A 193 -21.57 5.47 7.38
CA VAL A 193 -21.35 5.51 8.85
C VAL A 193 -22.49 4.85 9.62
N ARG A 194 -23.71 4.76 9.05
CA ARG A 194 -24.83 4.09 9.71
C ARG A 194 -24.61 2.57 9.88
N TYR A 195 -23.78 1.95 9.04
CA TYR A 195 -23.43 0.53 9.11
C TYR A 195 -22.22 0.24 10.02
N THR A 196 -21.53 1.28 10.52
CA THR A 196 -20.37 1.16 11.41
C THR A 196 -20.60 0.26 12.64
N PRO A 197 -21.78 0.23 13.31
CA PRO A 197 -21.99 -0.64 14.45
C PRO A 197 -21.75 -2.13 14.16
N VAL A 198 -22.17 -2.61 12.98
CA VAL A 198 -22.00 -4.01 12.55
C VAL A 198 -20.52 -4.31 12.36
N ALA A 199 -19.82 -3.43 11.64
CA ALA A 199 -18.39 -3.55 11.38
C ALA A 199 -17.55 -3.52 12.67
N LYS A 200 -17.91 -2.64 13.61
CA LYS A 200 -17.25 -2.54 14.92
C LYS A 200 -17.41 -3.81 15.73
N ARG A 201 -18.64 -4.35 15.79
CA ARG A 201 -18.91 -5.64 16.47
C ARG A 201 -18.12 -6.78 15.81
N GLY A 202 -18.12 -6.84 14.48
CA GLY A 202 -17.35 -7.85 13.73
C GLY A 202 -15.85 -7.77 14.04
N SER A 203 -15.27 -6.57 13.99
CA SER A 203 -13.85 -6.38 14.32
C SER A 203 -13.54 -6.84 15.76
N ILE A 204 -14.34 -6.44 16.75
CA ILE A 204 -14.19 -6.90 18.15
C ILE A 204 -14.24 -8.43 18.23
N LEU A 205 -15.20 -9.07 17.58
CA LEU A 205 -15.35 -10.53 17.59
C LEU A 205 -14.13 -11.25 16.98
N PHE A 206 -13.58 -10.74 15.88
CA PHE A 206 -12.37 -11.29 15.29
C PHE A 206 -11.18 -11.22 16.26
N PHE A 207 -10.95 -10.08 16.90
CA PHE A 207 -9.82 -9.93 17.83
C PHE A 207 -9.99 -10.76 19.11
N ILE A 208 -11.22 -10.94 19.60
CA ILE A 208 -11.49 -11.89 20.68
C ILE A 208 -11.15 -13.32 20.24
N MET A 209 -11.61 -13.74 19.05
CA MET A 209 -11.32 -15.06 18.49
C MET A 209 -9.82 -15.29 18.28
N SER A 210 -9.11 -14.31 17.70
CA SER A 210 -7.66 -14.36 17.50
C SER A 210 -6.90 -14.45 18.82
N GLY A 211 -7.41 -13.82 19.88
CA GLY A 211 -6.84 -13.88 21.22
C GLY A 211 -6.95 -15.25 21.91
N LEU A 212 -7.82 -16.16 21.42
CA LEU A 212 -7.95 -17.51 21.98
C LEU A 212 -6.69 -18.37 21.78
N SER A 213 -5.84 -18.02 20.80
CA SER A 213 -4.55 -18.66 20.56
C SER A 213 -3.61 -18.62 21.78
N VAL A 214 -3.75 -17.60 22.64
CA VAL A 214 -3.00 -17.48 23.91
C VAL A 214 -3.34 -18.59 24.89
N VAL A 215 -4.58 -19.10 24.86
CA VAL A 215 -5.03 -20.20 25.73
C VAL A 215 -4.55 -21.54 25.16
N ASN A 216 -4.66 -21.73 23.85
CA ASN A 216 -4.18 -22.91 23.16
C ASN A 216 -3.80 -22.56 21.71
N ASN A 217 -2.59 -22.95 21.31
CA ASN A 217 -2.07 -22.73 19.96
C ASN A 217 -2.96 -23.35 18.86
N MET A 218 -3.75 -24.38 19.17
CA MET A 218 -4.71 -24.96 18.22
C MET A 218 -5.90 -24.04 17.88
N TYR A 219 -6.14 -22.97 18.64
CA TYR A 219 -7.20 -21.99 18.37
C TYR A 219 -6.76 -20.85 17.44
N GLU A 220 -5.82 -21.14 16.55
CA GLU A 220 -5.40 -20.22 15.51
C GLU A 220 -6.42 -20.21 14.37
N ASN A 221 -7.02 -19.04 14.12
CA ASN A 221 -8.02 -18.85 13.08
C ASN A 221 -7.53 -17.79 12.10
N SER A 222 -7.67 -18.06 10.79
CA SER A 222 -7.27 -17.10 9.77
C SER A 222 -8.31 -15.99 9.59
N LEU A 223 -7.85 -14.79 9.24
CA LEU A 223 -8.74 -13.70 8.85
C LEU A 223 -9.60 -14.08 7.64
N ALA A 224 -9.05 -14.82 6.68
CA ALA A 224 -9.80 -15.26 5.49
C ALA A 224 -11.04 -16.08 5.87
N MET A 225 -10.88 -17.07 6.76
CA MET A 225 -12.00 -17.86 7.28
C MET A 225 -13.04 -16.99 8.00
N TYR A 226 -12.57 -16.03 8.81
CA TYR A 226 -13.48 -15.10 9.50
C TYR A 226 -14.32 -14.28 8.51
N LEU A 227 -13.69 -13.75 7.46
CA LEU A 227 -14.35 -12.95 6.43
C LEU A 227 -15.38 -13.78 5.62
N GLU A 228 -15.08 -15.04 5.33
CA GLU A 228 -16.05 -15.95 4.69
C GLU A 228 -17.30 -16.14 5.55
N VAL A 229 -17.12 -16.42 6.84
CA VAL A 229 -18.23 -16.56 7.79
C VAL A 229 -18.99 -15.25 7.93
N PHE A 230 -18.28 -14.12 8.03
CA PHE A 230 -18.91 -12.80 8.11
C PHE A 230 -19.81 -12.54 6.91
N ASN A 231 -19.33 -12.77 5.68
CA ASN A 231 -20.14 -12.61 4.47
C ASN A 231 -21.35 -13.54 4.47
N LEU A 232 -21.19 -14.81 4.86
CA LEU A 232 -22.30 -15.75 4.99
C LEU A 232 -23.37 -15.28 5.99
N THR A 233 -22.97 -14.59 7.07
CA THR A 233 -23.92 -14.02 8.03
C THR A 233 -24.71 -12.86 7.43
N LEU A 234 -24.14 -12.08 6.52
CA LEU A 234 -24.88 -11.03 5.79
C LEU A 234 -26.00 -11.64 4.91
N ASP A 235 -25.73 -12.80 4.30
CA ASP A 235 -26.70 -13.56 3.50
C ASP A 235 -27.83 -14.17 4.32
N THR A 236 -27.49 -14.78 5.45
CA THR A 236 -28.41 -15.65 6.22
C THR A 236 -29.15 -14.92 7.35
N SER A 237 -28.67 -13.74 7.75
CA SER A 237 -29.30 -12.95 8.82
C SER A 237 -30.70 -12.47 8.45
N LYS A 238 -31.52 -12.25 9.47
CA LYS A 238 -32.90 -11.77 9.29
C LYS A 238 -32.89 -10.42 8.59
N LYS A 239 -33.62 -10.33 7.48
CA LYS A 239 -33.83 -9.07 6.76
C LYS A 239 -34.91 -8.25 7.46
N ASP A 240 -34.71 -6.94 7.50
CA ASP A 240 -35.69 -5.98 7.98
C ASP A 240 -35.73 -4.79 7.01
N SER A 241 -36.90 -4.18 6.84
CA SER A 241 -37.08 -2.98 6.03
C SER A 241 -36.50 -1.72 6.67
N THR A 242 -36.38 -1.71 8.00
CA THR A 242 -35.81 -0.62 8.76
C THR A 242 -34.35 -0.89 9.05
N LEU A 243 -33.50 0.13 8.93
CA LEU A 243 -32.07 -0.02 9.19
C LEU A 243 -31.82 -0.47 10.64
N ASP A 244 -32.52 0.12 11.61
CA ASP A 244 -32.35 -0.24 13.02
C ASP A 244 -32.78 -1.69 13.34
N GLY A 245 -33.77 -2.24 12.60
CA GLY A 245 -34.14 -3.65 12.72
C GLY A 245 -33.19 -4.60 11.97
N ARG A 246 -32.41 -4.08 11.03
CA ARG A 246 -31.43 -4.82 10.22
C ARG A 246 -30.06 -4.96 10.89
N LEU A 247 -29.60 -3.93 11.62
CA LEU A 247 -28.27 -3.83 12.29
C LEU A 247 -28.19 -4.60 13.62
#